data_AF-A0A354GKT0-F1
#
_entry.id   AF-A0A354GKT0-F1
#
_cell.length_a   1.000
_cell.length_b   1.000
_cell.length_c   1.000
_cell.angle_alpha   90.00
_cell.angle_beta   90.00
_cell.angle_gamma   90.00
#
_symmetry.space_group_name_H-M   'P 1'
#
loop_
_entity.id
_entity.type
_entity.pdbx_description
1 polymer ?
#
loop_
_entity_poly.entity_id
_entity_poly.type
_entity_poly.pdbx_seq_one_letter_code
_entity_poly.pdbx_strand_id
1 'polypeptide(L)'
;MLASVLMNAPTLRRCIFRWMADMSDLDAEVIKQIDDLDFDYITEGFIGRKRDDLRIEGRRVDDADENPFLLWTVEVKVGSAFHRSAAQTLDDDCEPIDYVEDDGIDEKLVNQLKHYDDWLDVRHAQHCGGFVLALNDLGHLLPALGLKRTWTCVSWTRLGLEIRSAIKGQNLPPQETLLAKHLFGFISKNLWRLDEMPATELRLDFNDIALIRAFSKIGRDCERKVNELVAAAIPVITEAGVGIGEVTASQRLFKGSSSSYVERFLVPGQTKGSDPCLHVGIGSEGSYEEYLGVWVLMSPNHSKAKAVLKSVEPFLKKLHERQLKWEMGTGVEDDYAVLGLTVPLTDLLAAENQQAKLKEFVKAALTDLKITGAVDAIVSSVGGSRRKVSKG
;
A
#
# COMPACT_ATOMS: atom_id res chain seq x y z
N MET A 1 0.96 -22.68 -16.72
CA MET A 1 0.31 -22.10 -17.94
C MET A 1 1.24 -21.16 -18.69
N LEU A 2 1.88 -20.17 -18.05
CA LEU A 2 2.90 -19.33 -18.71
C LEU A 2 4.00 -20.17 -19.39
N ALA A 3 4.61 -21.12 -18.68
CA ALA A 3 5.62 -22.03 -19.26
C ALA A 3 5.12 -22.75 -20.53
N SER A 4 3.87 -23.23 -20.52
CA SER A 4 3.26 -23.86 -21.70
C SER A 4 3.12 -22.90 -22.87
N VAL A 5 2.76 -21.63 -22.63
CA VAL A 5 2.74 -20.60 -23.67
C VAL A 5 4.15 -20.32 -24.20
N LEU A 6 5.14 -20.17 -23.32
CA LEU A 6 6.53 -19.93 -23.74
C LEU A 6 7.08 -21.08 -24.59
N MET A 7 6.77 -22.33 -24.24
CA MET A 7 7.21 -23.50 -25.01
C MET A 7 6.49 -23.62 -26.37
N ASN A 8 5.20 -23.31 -26.45
CA ASN A 8 4.35 -23.67 -27.60
C ASN A 8 3.91 -22.49 -28.47
N ALA A 9 4.22 -21.24 -28.10
CA ALA A 9 3.83 -20.05 -28.85
C ALA A 9 5.07 -19.20 -29.17
N PRO A 10 5.86 -19.57 -30.20
CA PRO A 10 7.14 -18.92 -30.48
C PRO A 10 7.00 -17.44 -30.85
N THR A 11 5.95 -17.05 -31.57
CA THR A 11 5.72 -15.64 -31.93
C THR A 11 5.43 -14.83 -30.67
N LEU A 12 4.46 -15.27 -29.86
CA LEU A 12 4.09 -14.63 -28.61
C LEU A 12 5.24 -14.63 -27.59
N ARG A 13 6.01 -15.72 -27.51
CA ARG A 13 7.22 -15.82 -26.69
C ARG A 13 8.19 -14.68 -27.03
N ARG A 14 8.49 -14.46 -28.31
CA ARG A 14 9.37 -13.35 -28.74
C ARG A 14 8.82 -11.99 -28.33
N CYS A 15 7.51 -11.77 -28.45
CA CYS A 15 6.87 -10.54 -27.97
C CYS A 15 7.14 -10.33 -26.47
N ILE A 16 6.87 -11.36 -25.67
CA ILE A 16 7.03 -11.34 -24.21
C ILE A 16 8.50 -11.13 -23.85
N PHE A 17 9.43 -11.81 -24.52
CA PHE A 17 10.85 -11.72 -24.24
C PHE A 17 11.45 -10.37 -24.60
N ARG A 18 11.05 -9.78 -25.74
CA ARG A 18 11.46 -8.41 -26.10
C ARG A 18 10.93 -7.39 -25.09
N TRP A 19 9.65 -7.52 -24.72
CA TRP A 19 9.06 -6.67 -23.69
C TRP A 19 9.77 -6.81 -22.33
N MET A 20 10.11 -8.04 -21.90
CA MET A 20 10.90 -8.28 -20.69
C MET A 20 12.28 -7.62 -20.81
N ALA A 21 12.94 -7.77 -21.95
CA ALA A 21 14.24 -7.17 -22.20
C ALA A 21 14.22 -5.63 -22.14
N ASP A 22 13.22 -5.00 -22.78
CA ASP A 22 12.99 -3.56 -22.70
C ASP A 22 12.78 -3.10 -21.25
N MET A 23 12.01 -3.86 -20.47
CA MET A 23 11.75 -3.59 -19.06
C MET A 23 12.99 -3.68 -18.16
N SER A 24 13.99 -4.47 -18.57
CA SER A 24 15.28 -4.61 -17.91
C SER A 24 16.31 -3.57 -18.35
N ASP A 25 15.93 -2.60 -19.19
CA ASP A 25 16.84 -1.62 -19.79
C ASP A 25 18.02 -2.31 -20.52
N LEU A 26 17.76 -3.44 -21.19
CA LEU A 26 18.77 -4.11 -22.02
C LEU A 26 19.18 -3.23 -23.20
N ASP A 27 20.46 -3.30 -23.58
CA ASP A 27 20.92 -2.65 -24.80
C ASP A 27 20.18 -3.23 -26.01
N ALA A 28 19.72 -2.36 -26.91
CA ALA A 28 18.96 -2.74 -28.10
C ALA A 28 19.69 -3.78 -28.97
N GLU A 29 21.03 -3.79 -28.98
CA GLU A 29 21.81 -4.81 -29.69
C GLU A 29 21.76 -6.19 -29.01
N VAL A 30 21.53 -6.25 -27.70
CA VAL A 30 21.31 -7.49 -26.95
C VAL A 30 19.89 -8.01 -27.18
N ILE A 31 18.91 -7.11 -27.23
CA ILE A 31 17.51 -7.46 -27.51
C ILE A 31 17.36 -8.14 -28.87
N LYS A 32 18.11 -7.69 -29.88
CA LYS A 32 18.13 -8.33 -31.21
C LYS A 32 18.62 -9.77 -31.18
N GLN A 33 19.52 -10.11 -30.27
CA GLN A 33 20.11 -11.45 -30.16
C GLN A 33 19.20 -12.45 -29.44
N ILE A 34 18.18 -11.98 -28.70
CA ILE A 34 17.25 -12.84 -27.94
C ILE A 34 16.51 -13.82 -28.85
N ASP A 35 16.22 -13.43 -30.09
CA ASP A 35 15.48 -14.26 -31.03
C ASP A 35 16.28 -15.48 -31.54
N ASP A 36 17.61 -15.44 -31.39
CA ASP A 36 18.57 -16.44 -31.85
C ASP A 36 19.08 -17.34 -30.71
N LEU A 37 18.48 -17.23 -29.52
CA LEU A 37 18.81 -18.08 -28.37
C LEU A 37 17.93 -19.33 -28.33
N ASP A 38 18.53 -20.44 -27.91
CA ASP A 38 17.80 -21.63 -27.48
C ASP A 38 17.40 -21.47 -26.02
N PHE A 39 16.13 -21.78 -25.72
CA PHE A 39 15.56 -21.54 -24.41
C PHE A 39 15.17 -22.82 -23.69
N ASP A 40 15.64 -22.95 -22.46
CA ASP A 40 15.22 -23.95 -21.50
C ASP A 40 14.26 -23.37 -20.47
N TYR A 41 13.30 -24.19 -20.07
CA TYR A 41 12.26 -23.86 -19.10
C TYR A 41 12.27 -24.88 -17.97
N ILE A 42 12.66 -24.45 -16.77
CA ILE A 42 12.75 -25.31 -15.61
C ILE A 42 11.66 -24.89 -14.63
N THR A 43 10.63 -25.69 -14.45
CA THR A 43 9.57 -25.45 -13.45
C THR A 43 9.89 -26.19 -12.15
N GLU A 44 9.61 -25.56 -11.00
CA GLU A 44 9.81 -26.17 -9.67
C GLU A 44 11.26 -26.61 -9.38
N GLY A 45 12.24 -25.86 -9.90
CA GLY A 45 13.66 -26.14 -9.70
C GLY A 45 14.14 -25.78 -8.30
N PHE A 46 15.02 -26.62 -7.71
CA PHE A 46 15.65 -26.34 -6.42
C PHE A 46 16.93 -25.52 -6.60
N ILE A 47 17.13 -24.50 -5.75
CA ILE A 47 18.31 -23.61 -5.71
C ILE A 47 18.77 -23.48 -4.27
N GLY A 48 19.82 -24.22 -3.89
CA GLY A 48 20.23 -24.33 -2.49
C GLY A 48 19.07 -24.84 -1.63
N ARG A 49 18.62 -24.02 -0.64
CA ARG A 49 17.49 -24.34 0.25
C ARG A 49 16.13 -23.79 -0.23
N LYS A 50 16.06 -23.14 -1.39
CA LYS A 50 14.85 -22.50 -1.92
C LYS A 50 14.37 -23.21 -3.20
N ARG A 51 13.09 -23.03 -3.53
CA ARG A 51 12.47 -23.51 -4.77
C ARG A 51 12.05 -22.32 -5.63
N ASP A 52 12.37 -22.38 -6.91
CA ASP A 52 11.93 -21.43 -7.95
C ASP A 52 10.71 -22.03 -8.69
N ASP A 53 9.68 -21.22 -8.94
CA ASP A 53 8.47 -21.68 -9.62
C ASP A 53 8.69 -21.85 -11.15
N LEU A 54 9.49 -20.99 -11.78
CA LEU A 54 9.88 -21.10 -13.18
C LEU A 54 11.16 -20.33 -13.49
N ARG A 55 12.15 -21.05 -14.01
CA ARG A 55 13.37 -20.50 -14.59
C ARG A 55 13.35 -20.58 -16.10
N ILE A 56 13.86 -19.53 -16.75
CA ILE A 56 14.03 -19.43 -18.20
C ILE A 56 15.50 -19.14 -18.47
N GLU A 57 16.19 -20.05 -19.15
CA GLU A 57 17.60 -19.91 -19.52
C GLU A 57 17.69 -19.80 -21.04
N GLY A 58 18.34 -18.75 -21.55
CA GLY A 58 18.63 -18.57 -22.96
C GLY A 58 20.11 -18.84 -23.23
N ARG A 59 20.44 -19.76 -24.12
CA ARG A 59 21.80 -20.11 -24.52
C ARG A 59 22.01 -19.81 -26.00
N ARG A 60 23.25 -19.51 -26.38
CA ARG A 60 23.61 -19.37 -27.80
C ARG A 60 23.82 -20.76 -28.38
N VAL A 61 23.24 -21.01 -29.55
CA VAL A 61 23.29 -22.32 -30.24
C VAL A 61 24.73 -22.76 -30.55
N ASP A 62 25.64 -21.81 -30.75
CA ASP A 62 27.03 -22.06 -31.15
C ASP A 62 28.04 -22.01 -29.98
N ASP A 63 27.56 -21.92 -28.73
CA ASP A 63 28.43 -21.84 -27.55
C ASP A 63 28.76 -23.22 -27.00
N ALA A 64 30.02 -23.63 -27.13
CA ALA A 64 30.50 -24.95 -26.72
C ALA A 64 30.52 -25.15 -25.20
N ASP A 65 30.51 -24.06 -24.43
CA ASP A 65 30.57 -24.09 -22.97
C ASP A 65 29.16 -24.17 -22.32
N GLU A 66 28.09 -24.19 -23.13
CA GLU A 66 26.68 -24.21 -22.69
C GLU A 66 26.31 -23.11 -21.66
N ASN A 67 27.08 -22.02 -21.61
CA ASN A 67 26.85 -20.96 -20.64
C ASN A 67 25.54 -20.21 -20.93
N PRO A 68 24.71 -19.93 -19.91
CA PRO A 68 23.49 -19.16 -20.09
C PRO A 68 23.85 -17.74 -20.52
N PHE A 69 23.37 -17.32 -21.69
CA PHE A 69 23.45 -15.95 -22.20
C PHE A 69 22.43 -15.02 -21.52
N LEU A 70 21.29 -15.58 -21.12
CA LEU A 70 20.19 -14.89 -20.47
C LEU A 70 19.57 -15.79 -19.42
N LEU A 71 19.18 -15.22 -18.28
CA LEU A 71 18.48 -15.92 -17.21
C LEU A 71 17.30 -15.06 -16.73
N TRP A 72 16.12 -15.67 -16.62
CA TRP A 72 14.97 -15.06 -15.94
C TRP A 72 14.37 -16.03 -14.93
N THR A 73 13.98 -15.49 -13.77
CA THR A 73 13.34 -16.24 -12.69
C THR A 73 11.95 -15.67 -12.44
N VAL A 74 10.95 -16.55 -12.40
CA VAL A 74 9.55 -16.19 -12.25
C VAL A 74 9.01 -16.80 -10.97
N GLU A 75 8.68 -15.95 -10.01
CA GLU A 75 8.11 -16.36 -8.72
C GLU A 75 6.62 -15.97 -8.66
N VAL A 76 5.74 -16.92 -8.32
CA VAL A 76 4.31 -16.70 -8.24
C VAL A 76 3.85 -16.66 -6.79
N LYS A 77 3.61 -15.47 -6.21
CA LYS A 77 2.91 -15.36 -4.92
C LYS A 77 1.43 -15.04 -5.12
N VAL A 78 0.56 -15.87 -4.54
CA VAL A 78 -0.90 -15.68 -4.57
C VAL A 78 -1.43 -15.57 -3.13
N GLY A 79 -1.93 -14.39 -2.78
CA GLY A 79 -2.99 -14.14 -1.78
C GLY A 79 -2.88 -14.73 -0.37
N SER A 80 -1.70 -15.17 0.05
CA SER A 80 -1.43 -15.70 1.39
C SER A 80 -0.50 -14.75 2.13
N ALA A 81 -0.66 -14.62 3.45
CA ALA A 81 0.22 -13.81 4.29
C ALA A 81 1.68 -14.17 3.95
N PHE A 82 2.42 -13.20 3.40
CA PHE A 82 3.79 -13.28 2.88
C PHE A 82 4.44 -14.66 3.03
N HIS A 83 4.15 -15.57 2.11
CA HIS A 83 4.94 -16.79 1.99
C HIS A 83 6.31 -16.39 1.42
N ARG A 84 7.25 -16.06 2.31
CA ARG A 84 8.69 -16.10 2.01
C ARG A 84 8.96 -17.41 1.30
N SER A 85 9.75 -17.41 0.22
CA SER A 85 10.11 -18.66 -0.44
C SER A 85 10.57 -19.63 0.63
N ALA A 86 9.82 -20.72 0.82
CA ALA A 86 9.99 -21.57 1.98
C ALA A 86 11.41 -22.13 1.92
N ALA A 87 12.26 -21.71 2.87
CA ALA A 87 13.39 -22.53 3.22
C ALA A 87 12.78 -23.87 3.64
N GLN A 88 13.29 -24.99 3.13
CA GLN A 88 12.98 -26.26 3.76
C GLN A 88 13.31 -26.11 5.26
N THR A 89 12.29 -26.08 6.11
CA THR A 89 12.45 -26.55 7.48
C THR A 89 12.73 -28.03 7.31
N LEU A 90 14.00 -28.40 7.45
CA LEU A 90 14.38 -29.77 7.76
C LEU A 90 13.52 -30.14 8.98
N ASP A 91 12.65 -31.14 8.83
CA ASP A 91 12.04 -31.76 10.02
C ASP A 91 13.19 -32.15 10.96
N ASP A 92 13.09 -31.77 12.24
CA ASP A 92 14.10 -31.96 13.29
C ASP A 92 14.56 -33.42 13.49
N ASP A 93 13.90 -34.38 12.82
CA ASP A 93 14.18 -35.82 12.90
C ASP A 93 14.81 -36.42 11.63
N CYS A 94 15.05 -35.61 10.59
CA CYS A 94 15.80 -36.05 9.43
C CYS A 94 17.27 -35.67 9.62
N GLU A 95 18.16 -36.67 9.70
CA GLU A 95 19.61 -36.43 9.64
C GLU A 95 19.91 -35.47 8.48
N PRO A 96 20.81 -34.49 8.66
CA PRO A 96 21.16 -33.58 7.59
C PRO A 96 21.56 -34.46 6.41
N ILE A 97 20.81 -34.37 5.31
CA ILE A 97 21.28 -34.92 4.05
C ILE A 97 22.58 -34.17 3.84
N ASP A 98 23.71 -34.89 3.96
CA ASP A 98 24.98 -34.46 3.40
C ASP A 98 24.71 -34.30 1.92
N TYR A 99 24.26 -33.09 1.55
CA TYR A 99 24.35 -32.65 0.19
C TYR A 99 25.85 -32.72 -0.07
N VAL A 100 26.23 -33.74 -0.84
CA VAL A 100 27.43 -33.69 -1.66
C VAL A 100 27.49 -32.26 -2.15
N GLU A 101 28.57 -31.55 -1.82
CA GLU A 101 28.93 -30.30 -2.46
C GLU A 101 28.91 -30.58 -3.96
N ASP A 102 27.74 -30.45 -4.56
CA ASP A 102 27.56 -30.49 -6.00
C ASP A 102 28.12 -29.13 -6.40
N ASP A 103 29.29 -29.17 -7.03
CA ASP A 103 30.14 -28.05 -7.45
C ASP A 103 29.43 -27.05 -8.41
N GLY A 104 28.09 -27.01 -8.44
CA GLY A 104 27.26 -26.20 -9.34
C GLY A 104 26.13 -25.40 -8.67
N ILE A 105 25.99 -25.38 -7.34
CA ILE A 105 24.97 -24.53 -6.68
C ILE A 105 25.48 -23.09 -6.55
N ASP A 106 25.05 -22.21 -7.46
CA ASP A 106 25.44 -20.79 -7.46
C ASP A 106 24.70 -19.99 -6.37
N GLU A 107 25.39 -19.67 -5.26
CA GLU A 107 24.91 -18.83 -4.15
C GLU A 107 24.30 -17.50 -4.61
N LYS A 108 24.71 -17.00 -5.78
CA LYS A 108 24.24 -15.73 -6.33
C LYS A 108 22.79 -15.79 -6.81
N LEU A 109 22.32 -16.96 -7.25
CA LEU A 109 20.92 -17.18 -7.63
C LEU A 109 19.99 -17.08 -6.41
N VAL A 110 20.46 -17.51 -5.24
CA VAL A 110 19.71 -17.42 -3.97
C VAL A 110 19.51 -15.96 -3.54
N ASN A 111 20.48 -15.08 -3.86
CA ASN A 111 20.40 -13.65 -3.53
C ASN A 111 19.32 -12.92 -4.34
N GLN A 112 19.05 -13.33 -5.59
CA GLN A 112 18.02 -12.71 -6.44
C GLN A 112 16.61 -12.94 -5.89
N LEU A 113 16.31 -14.16 -5.44
CA LEU A 113 15.05 -14.49 -4.76
C LEU A 113 14.89 -13.70 -3.46
N LYS A 114 15.99 -13.48 -2.73
CA LYS A 114 15.98 -12.67 -1.50
C LYS A 114 15.69 -11.19 -1.78
N HIS A 115 16.29 -10.60 -2.82
CA HIS A 115 15.98 -9.22 -3.21
C HIS A 115 14.52 -9.04 -3.62
N TYR A 116 13.91 -10.06 -4.23
CA TYR A 116 12.49 -10.06 -4.55
C TYR A 116 11.60 -10.15 -3.30
N ASP A 117 11.92 -11.05 -2.36
CA ASP A 117 11.25 -11.14 -1.06
C ASP A 117 11.30 -9.77 -0.32
N ASP A 118 12.48 -9.13 -0.25
CA ASP A 118 12.65 -7.82 0.40
C ASP A 118 11.87 -6.70 -0.29
N TRP A 119 11.78 -6.71 -1.63
CA TRP A 119 10.97 -5.74 -2.39
C TRP A 119 9.47 -5.91 -2.15
N LEU A 120 9.00 -7.16 -2.02
CA LEU A 120 7.61 -7.48 -1.71
C LEU A 120 7.21 -6.97 -0.32
N ASP A 121 8.09 -7.11 0.67
CA ASP A 121 7.83 -6.69 2.06
C ASP A 121 7.60 -5.17 2.19
N VAL A 122 8.13 -4.36 1.26
CA VAL A 122 8.00 -2.89 1.26
C VAL A 122 6.79 -2.39 0.46
N ARG A 123 6.15 -3.24 -0.36
CA ARG A 123 5.02 -2.86 -1.23
C ARG A 123 3.69 -3.32 -0.62
N HIS A 124 2.86 -2.37 -0.17
CA HIS A 124 1.46 -2.60 0.17
C HIS A 124 0.64 -2.95 -1.10
N ALA A 125 0.70 -4.19 -1.58
CA ALA A 125 -0.09 -4.64 -2.73
C ALA A 125 -0.98 -5.83 -2.35
N GLN A 126 -2.26 -5.78 -2.76
CA GLN A 126 -3.25 -6.83 -2.48
C GLN A 126 -2.94 -8.18 -3.18
N HIS A 127 -2.17 -8.14 -4.28
CA HIS A 127 -1.68 -9.32 -5.01
C HIS A 127 -0.21 -9.10 -5.44
N CYS A 128 0.69 -9.91 -4.90
CA CYS A 128 2.14 -9.76 -5.06
C CYS A 128 2.75 -10.81 -6.00
N GLY A 129 2.26 -10.91 -7.24
CA GLY A 129 2.88 -11.79 -8.24
C GLY A 129 3.62 -11.00 -9.31
N GLY A 130 4.85 -11.40 -9.64
CA GLY A 130 5.63 -10.76 -10.66
C GLY A 130 6.88 -11.51 -11.13
N PHE A 131 7.57 -10.93 -12.11
CA PHE A 131 8.81 -11.45 -12.70
C PHE A 131 10.01 -10.84 -11.98
N VAL A 132 11.06 -11.63 -11.73
CA VAL A 132 12.41 -11.09 -11.48
C VAL A 132 13.19 -11.23 -12.78
N LEU A 133 13.40 -10.09 -13.46
CA LEU A 133 14.23 -10.07 -14.65
C LEU A 133 15.67 -9.81 -14.24
N ALA A 134 16.39 -10.85 -13.88
CA ALA A 134 17.79 -10.74 -13.52
C ALA A 134 18.69 -11.10 -14.71
N LEU A 135 19.07 -10.10 -15.49
CA LEU A 135 20.27 -10.25 -16.30
C LEU A 135 21.46 -9.94 -15.40
N ASN A 136 22.22 -10.98 -15.07
CA ASN A 136 23.49 -11.04 -14.32
C ASN A 136 23.44 -11.22 -12.80
N ASP A 137 23.94 -12.39 -12.38
CA ASP A 137 25.13 -12.43 -11.50
C ASP A 137 26.20 -13.48 -11.91
N LEU A 138 26.12 -14.01 -13.15
CA LEU A 138 27.22 -14.74 -13.82
C LEU A 138 28.03 -13.81 -14.74
N GLY A 139 28.22 -12.54 -14.36
CA GLY A 139 28.87 -11.50 -15.20
C GLY A 139 30.33 -11.77 -15.62
N HIS A 140 30.91 -12.89 -15.20
CA HIS A 140 32.23 -13.37 -15.61
C HIS A 140 32.16 -14.43 -16.73
N LEU A 141 31.00 -15.06 -16.95
CA LEU A 141 30.72 -16.02 -18.03
C LEU A 141 29.93 -15.38 -19.18
N LEU A 142 29.38 -14.19 -18.98
CA LEU A 142 28.61 -13.43 -19.96
C LEU A 142 29.45 -12.33 -20.60
N PRO A 143 29.34 -12.05 -21.92
CA PRO A 143 29.92 -10.86 -22.51
C PRO A 143 29.45 -9.61 -21.77
N ALA A 144 30.23 -8.52 -21.72
CA ALA A 144 29.82 -7.29 -21.03
C ALA A 144 28.60 -6.64 -21.74
N LEU A 145 27.38 -7.08 -21.43
CA LEU A 145 26.13 -6.72 -22.11
C LEU A 145 25.60 -5.31 -21.79
N GLY A 146 26.41 -4.43 -21.18
CA GLY A 146 26.04 -3.03 -20.95
C GLY A 146 24.82 -2.81 -20.04
N LEU A 147 24.55 -3.75 -19.12
CA LEU A 147 23.37 -3.74 -18.27
C LEU A 147 23.33 -2.53 -17.33
N LYS A 148 22.27 -1.73 -17.40
CA LYS A 148 22.04 -0.59 -16.48
C LYS A 148 21.31 -0.99 -15.21
N ARG A 149 20.56 -2.10 -15.24
CA ARG A 149 19.85 -2.68 -14.10
C ARG A 149 20.08 -4.19 -14.06
N THR A 150 20.50 -4.70 -12.90
CA THR A 150 20.78 -6.13 -12.69
C THR A 150 19.55 -6.91 -12.25
N TRP A 151 18.44 -6.23 -11.95
CA TRP A 151 17.14 -6.82 -11.66
C TRP A 151 16.01 -5.83 -11.96
N THR A 152 14.83 -6.32 -12.36
CA THR A 152 13.59 -5.55 -12.35
C THR A 152 12.39 -6.42 -11.97
N CYS A 153 11.38 -5.80 -11.37
CA CYS A 153 10.13 -6.45 -10.97
C CYS A 153 8.99 -6.04 -11.90
N VAL A 154 8.24 -7.01 -12.44
CA VAL A 154 7.09 -6.75 -13.32
C VAL A 154 5.85 -7.48 -12.83
N SER A 155 4.68 -6.82 -12.79
CA SER A 155 3.43 -7.45 -12.33
C SER A 155 2.78 -8.34 -13.40
N TRP A 156 1.97 -9.32 -12.98
CA TRP A 156 1.12 -10.10 -13.88
C TRP A 156 0.17 -9.23 -14.70
N THR A 157 -0.32 -8.13 -14.12
CA THR A 157 -1.09 -7.09 -14.82
C THR A 157 -0.35 -6.59 -16.07
N ARG A 158 0.92 -6.21 -15.93
CA ARG A 158 1.70 -5.65 -17.04
C ARG A 158 1.98 -6.71 -18.11
N LEU A 159 2.26 -7.95 -17.73
CA LEU A 159 2.34 -9.06 -18.69
C LEU A 159 0.99 -9.26 -19.41
N GLY A 160 -0.12 -9.22 -18.69
CA GLY A 160 -1.47 -9.34 -19.26
C GLY A 160 -1.76 -8.26 -20.29
N LEU A 161 -1.37 -7.01 -20.00
CA LEU A 161 -1.48 -5.89 -20.93
C LEU A 161 -0.63 -6.09 -22.18
N GLU A 162 0.59 -6.61 -22.04
CA GLU A 162 1.46 -6.90 -23.18
C GLU A 162 0.89 -8.02 -24.06
N ILE A 163 0.41 -9.11 -23.46
CA ILE A 163 -0.26 -10.20 -24.20
C ILE A 163 -1.49 -9.67 -24.93
N ARG A 164 -2.27 -8.78 -24.30
CA ARG A 164 -3.41 -8.13 -24.94
C ARG A 164 -2.97 -7.26 -26.12
N SER A 165 -1.87 -6.54 -25.99
CA SER A 165 -1.26 -5.76 -27.07
C SER A 165 -0.88 -6.68 -28.23
N ALA A 166 -0.21 -7.81 -27.95
CA ALA A 166 0.14 -8.81 -28.96
C ALA A 166 -1.09 -9.40 -29.66
N ILE A 167 -2.16 -9.73 -28.92
CA ILE A 167 -3.43 -10.22 -29.49
C ILE A 167 -4.09 -9.18 -30.42
N LYS A 168 -4.01 -7.89 -30.10
CA LYS A 168 -4.64 -6.81 -30.86
C LYS A 168 -3.82 -6.32 -32.04
N GLY A 169 -2.49 -6.27 -31.87
CA GLY A 169 -1.58 -5.54 -32.74
C GLY A 169 -0.62 -6.41 -33.55
N GLN A 170 -0.41 -7.68 -33.18
CA GLN A 170 0.52 -8.58 -33.86
C GLN A 170 -0.24 -9.70 -34.55
N ASN A 171 0.16 -10.05 -35.77
CA ASN A 171 -0.39 -11.17 -36.54
C ASN A 171 0.03 -12.52 -35.91
N LEU A 172 -0.39 -12.77 -34.67
CA LEU A 172 -0.17 -14.06 -34.02
C LEU A 172 -0.83 -15.16 -34.86
N PRO A 173 -0.18 -16.30 -35.08
CA PRO A 173 -0.82 -17.45 -35.68
C PRO A 173 -2.11 -17.82 -34.92
N PRO A 174 -3.16 -18.36 -35.57
CA PRO A 174 -4.43 -18.67 -34.91
C PRO A 174 -4.29 -19.56 -33.68
N GLN A 175 -3.35 -20.52 -33.71
CA GLN A 175 -3.08 -21.44 -32.60
C GLN A 175 -2.44 -20.70 -31.40
N GLU A 176 -1.49 -19.81 -31.65
CA GLU A 176 -0.90 -18.96 -30.61
C GLU A 176 -1.90 -17.96 -30.04
N THR A 177 -2.79 -17.42 -30.88
CA THR A 177 -3.84 -16.48 -30.48
C THR A 177 -4.78 -17.11 -29.45
N LEU A 178 -5.10 -18.40 -29.60
CA LEU A 178 -5.93 -19.12 -28.64
C LEU A 178 -5.21 -19.24 -27.28
N LEU A 179 -3.95 -19.68 -27.29
CA LEU A 179 -3.12 -19.78 -26.07
C LEU A 179 -2.95 -18.42 -25.39
N ALA A 180 -2.71 -17.36 -26.17
CA ALA A 180 -2.61 -15.98 -25.71
C ALA A 180 -3.88 -15.54 -24.98
N LYS A 181 -5.06 -15.82 -25.56
CA LYS A 181 -6.36 -15.49 -24.97
C LYS A 181 -6.62 -16.27 -23.68
N HIS A 182 -6.23 -17.53 -23.61
CA HIS A 182 -6.34 -18.32 -22.38
C HIS A 182 -5.43 -17.78 -21.27
N LEU A 183 -4.17 -17.48 -21.60
CA LEU A 183 -3.21 -16.90 -20.65
C LEU A 183 -3.70 -15.53 -20.15
N PHE A 184 -4.11 -14.65 -21.06
CA PHE A 184 -4.70 -13.36 -20.71
C PHE A 184 -5.98 -13.52 -19.88
N GLY A 185 -6.87 -14.43 -20.24
CA GLY A 185 -8.11 -14.70 -19.51
C GLY A 185 -7.87 -15.17 -18.07
N PHE A 186 -6.85 -16.01 -17.85
CA PHE A 186 -6.50 -16.47 -16.52
C PHE A 186 -5.80 -15.38 -15.69
N ILE A 187 -4.85 -14.64 -16.29
CA ILE A 187 -4.20 -13.50 -15.62
C ILE A 187 -5.27 -12.49 -15.21
N SER A 188 -6.14 -12.13 -16.14
CA SER A 188 -7.17 -11.12 -15.92
C SER A 188 -8.16 -11.48 -14.83
N LYS A 189 -8.50 -12.77 -14.72
CA LYS A 189 -9.45 -13.27 -13.74
C LYS A 189 -8.85 -13.47 -12.35
N ASN A 190 -7.58 -13.85 -12.24
CA ASN A 190 -7.03 -14.37 -10.97
C ASN A 190 -5.79 -13.62 -10.46
N LEU A 191 -5.04 -12.93 -11.32
CA LEU A 191 -3.72 -12.36 -10.98
C LEU A 191 -3.63 -10.84 -11.23
N TRP A 192 -4.70 -10.22 -11.74
CA TRP A 192 -4.73 -8.79 -12.07
C TRP A 192 -4.81 -7.95 -10.80
N ARG A 193 -3.93 -6.96 -10.68
CA ARG A 193 -4.00 -5.90 -9.67
C ARG A 193 -5.04 -4.85 -10.05
N LEU A 194 -6.02 -4.62 -9.16
CA LEU A 194 -7.15 -3.72 -9.41
C LEU A 194 -6.72 -2.25 -9.57
N ASP A 195 -5.69 -1.81 -8.85
CA ASP A 195 -5.11 -0.45 -8.90
C ASP A 195 -4.30 -0.18 -10.18
N GLU A 196 -3.79 -1.22 -10.83
CA GLU A 196 -3.08 -1.13 -12.11
C GLU A 196 -4.01 -1.39 -13.32
N MET A 197 -5.28 -1.74 -13.08
CA MET A 197 -6.21 -2.06 -14.15
C MET A 197 -6.73 -0.79 -14.83
N PRO A 198 -6.73 -0.71 -16.17
CA PRO A 198 -7.35 0.41 -16.87
C PRO A 198 -8.81 0.56 -16.42
N ALA A 199 -9.27 1.80 -16.22
CA ALA A 199 -10.64 2.07 -15.78
C ALA A 199 -11.72 1.44 -16.69
N THR A 200 -11.38 1.20 -17.96
CA THR A 200 -12.25 0.54 -18.95
C THR A 200 -12.45 -0.96 -18.70
N GLU A 201 -11.69 -1.57 -17.80
CA GLU A 201 -11.77 -2.99 -17.46
C GLU A 201 -12.29 -3.24 -16.05
N LEU A 202 -12.57 -2.17 -15.27
CA LEU A 202 -13.23 -2.27 -13.96
C LEU A 202 -14.58 -2.96 -14.12
N ARG A 203 -14.75 -4.07 -13.41
CA ARG A 203 -15.99 -4.85 -13.36
C ARG A 203 -16.43 -4.97 -11.92
N LEU A 204 -17.72 -4.76 -11.68
CA LEU A 204 -18.33 -5.15 -10.41
C LEU A 204 -18.34 -6.67 -10.32
N ASP A 205 -17.83 -7.21 -9.22
CA ASP A 205 -17.92 -8.63 -8.91
C ASP A 205 -19.06 -8.92 -7.91
N PHE A 206 -19.21 -10.19 -7.54
CA PHE A 206 -20.22 -10.58 -6.56
C PHE A 206 -19.97 -10.02 -5.17
N ASN A 207 -18.70 -9.81 -4.78
CA ASN A 207 -18.34 -9.21 -3.50
C ASN A 207 -18.74 -7.74 -3.47
N ASP A 208 -18.52 -7.01 -4.57
CA ASP A 208 -18.96 -5.61 -4.71
C ASP A 208 -20.47 -5.50 -4.56
N ILE A 209 -21.24 -6.38 -5.22
CA ILE A 209 -22.70 -6.41 -5.09
C ILE A 209 -23.12 -6.82 -3.67
N ALA A 210 -22.43 -7.77 -3.04
CA ALA A 210 -22.68 -8.18 -1.66
C ALA A 210 -22.40 -7.03 -0.68
N LEU A 211 -21.32 -6.29 -0.86
CA LEU A 211 -20.97 -5.10 -0.10
C LEU A 211 -22.01 -4.00 -0.31
N ILE A 212 -22.40 -3.69 -1.55
CA ILE A 212 -23.46 -2.72 -1.84
C ILE A 212 -24.76 -3.08 -1.10
N ARG A 213 -25.14 -4.37 -1.09
CA ARG A 213 -26.31 -4.86 -0.34
C ARG A 213 -26.11 -4.76 1.17
N ALA A 214 -24.93 -5.12 1.67
CA ALA A 214 -24.58 -5.03 3.09
C ALA A 214 -24.60 -3.57 3.56
N PHE A 215 -23.99 -2.64 2.82
CA PHE A 215 -24.06 -1.20 3.10
C PHE A 215 -25.50 -0.67 3.05
N SER A 216 -26.30 -1.11 2.08
CA SER A 216 -27.70 -0.68 1.98
C SER A 216 -28.56 -1.12 3.17
N LYS A 217 -28.25 -2.29 3.75
CA LYS A 217 -29.00 -2.89 4.86
C LYS A 217 -28.44 -2.52 6.23
N ILE A 218 -27.14 -2.71 6.43
CA ILE A 218 -26.43 -2.59 7.71
C ILE A 218 -25.78 -1.20 7.85
N GLY A 219 -25.41 -0.57 6.73
CA GLY A 219 -24.69 0.72 6.74
C GLY A 219 -25.47 1.82 7.45
N ARG A 220 -26.78 1.92 7.25
CA ARG A 220 -27.63 2.92 7.95
C ARG A 220 -27.69 2.72 9.46
N ASP A 221 -27.80 1.47 9.91
CA ASP A 221 -27.81 1.15 11.33
C ASP A 221 -26.43 1.37 11.96
N CYS A 222 -25.36 1.05 11.24
CA CYS A 222 -23.99 1.33 11.65
C CYS A 222 -23.74 2.85 11.75
N GLU A 223 -24.10 3.62 10.72
CA GLU A 223 -23.99 5.08 10.68
C GLU A 223 -24.72 5.70 11.88
N ARG A 224 -25.95 5.26 12.16
CA ARG A 224 -26.71 5.71 13.33
C ARG A 224 -26.00 5.42 14.64
N LYS A 225 -25.51 4.20 14.87
CA LYS A 225 -24.80 3.82 16.10
C LYS A 225 -23.53 4.64 16.31
N VAL A 226 -22.75 4.83 15.25
CA VAL A 226 -21.53 5.65 15.33
C VAL A 226 -21.88 7.11 15.62
N ASN A 227 -22.88 7.67 14.95
CA ASN A 227 -23.31 9.05 15.18
C ASN A 227 -23.84 9.26 16.61
N GLU A 228 -24.62 8.32 17.15
CA GLU A 228 -25.08 8.35 18.53
C GLU A 228 -23.91 8.26 19.53
N LEU A 229 -22.93 7.41 19.25
CA LEU A 229 -21.72 7.28 20.06
C LEU A 229 -20.91 8.58 20.05
N VAL A 230 -20.56 9.12 18.87
CA VAL A 230 -19.78 10.35 18.72
C VAL A 230 -20.52 11.56 19.30
N ALA A 231 -21.86 11.63 19.17
CA ALA A 231 -22.66 12.69 19.78
C ALA A 231 -22.52 12.76 21.31
N ALA A 232 -22.16 11.65 21.97
CA ALA A 232 -21.90 11.63 23.41
C ALA A 232 -20.68 12.49 23.83
N ALA A 233 -19.84 12.92 22.88
CA ALA A 233 -18.74 13.87 23.11
C ALA A 233 -19.19 15.34 23.18
N ILE A 234 -20.36 15.70 22.62
CA ILE A 234 -20.91 17.07 22.64
C ILE A 234 -20.93 17.70 24.04
N PRO A 235 -21.49 17.05 25.09
CA PRO A 235 -21.48 17.62 26.43
C PRO A 235 -20.07 17.79 26.98
N VAL A 236 -19.15 16.86 26.70
CA VAL A 236 -17.75 16.95 27.15
C VAL A 236 -17.03 18.14 26.54
N ILE A 237 -17.20 18.36 25.23
CA ILE A 237 -16.62 19.52 24.51
C ILE A 237 -17.23 20.83 25.02
N THR A 238 -18.55 20.83 25.26
CA THR A 238 -19.28 22.00 25.75
C THR A 238 -18.81 22.40 27.14
N GLU A 239 -18.78 21.45 28.08
CA GLU A 239 -18.29 21.63 29.45
C GLU A 239 -16.81 22.02 29.50
N ALA A 240 -16.00 21.47 28.58
CA ALA A 240 -14.61 21.86 28.48
C ALA A 240 -14.46 23.34 28.06
N GLY A 241 -15.42 23.95 27.37
CA GLY A 241 -15.26 25.35 26.94
C GLY A 241 -14.03 25.58 26.04
N VAL A 242 -13.58 24.52 25.35
CA VAL A 242 -12.61 24.62 24.25
C VAL A 242 -13.41 25.01 23.02
N GLY A 243 -12.99 26.08 22.33
CA GLY A 243 -13.71 26.63 21.18
C GLY A 243 -14.85 27.59 21.53
N ILE A 244 -15.55 28.06 20.49
CA ILE A 244 -16.61 29.07 20.53
C ILE A 244 -17.77 28.60 19.66
N GLY A 245 -19.00 28.99 20.01
CA GLY A 245 -20.20 28.61 19.27
C GLY A 245 -20.74 27.24 19.67
N GLU A 246 -21.72 26.78 18.88
CA GLU A 246 -22.36 25.48 19.01
C GLU A 246 -21.43 24.36 18.52
N VAL A 247 -21.56 23.17 19.12
CA VAL A 247 -20.89 21.96 18.63
C VAL A 247 -21.76 21.36 17.53
N THR A 248 -21.25 21.30 16.30
CA THR A 248 -21.95 20.71 15.16
C THR A 248 -21.53 19.26 14.96
N ALA A 249 -22.40 18.43 14.40
CA ALA A 249 -22.12 17.03 14.10
C ALA A 249 -22.11 16.80 12.58
N SER A 250 -21.08 16.13 12.08
CA SER A 250 -20.97 15.69 10.70
C SER A 250 -21.28 14.20 10.61
N GLN A 251 -22.42 13.88 10.00
CA GLN A 251 -22.94 12.52 9.82
C GLN A 251 -22.64 12.04 8.40
N ARG A 252 -21.35 11.83 8.10
CA ARG A 252 -20.89 11.52 6.73
C ARG A 252 -20.15 10.20 6.59
N LEU A 253 -20.10 9.38 7.64
CA LEU A 253 -19.61 8.01 7.54
C LEU A 253 -20.45 7.28 6.48
N PHE A 254 -19.80 6.73 5.44
CA PHE A 254 -20.41 6.11 4.25
C PHE A 254 -21.03 7.07 3.21
N LYS A 255 -20.90 8.40 3.37
CA LYS A 255 -21.32 9.42 2.37
C LYS A 255 -20.11 10.17 1.78
N GLY A 256 -19.04 9.43 1.49
CA GLY A 256 -17.81 9.98 0.90
C GLY A 256 -16.85 10.63 1.91
N SER A 257 -17.11 10.53 3.22
CA SER A 257 -16.14 10.85 4.27
C SER A 257 -15.69 9.57 4.97
N SER A 258 -14.40 9.51 5.29
CA SER A 258 -13.75 8.45 6.06
C SER A 258 -14.05 8.53 7.57
N SER A 259 -14.81 9.52 8.05
CA SER A 259 -15.06 9.72 9.47
C SER A 259 -16.46 10.25 9.82
N SER A 260 -16.91 9.96 11.03
CA SER A 260 -18.01 10.63 11.72
C SER A 260 -17.45 11.41 12.89
N TYR A 261 -17.78 12.70 12.99
CA TYR A 261 -17.17 13.59 13.96
C TYR A 261 -18.14 14.66 14.44
N VAL A 262 -17.85 15.20 15.62
CA VAL A 262 -18.38 16.48 16.10
C VAL A 262 -17.27 17.51 16.00
N GLU A 263 -17.63 18.73 15.63
CA GLU A 263 -16.69 19.82 15.45
C GLU A 263 -17.11 21.06 16.25
N ARG A 264 -16.11 21.86 16.62
CA ARG A 264 -16.33 23.18 17.21
C ARG A 264 -15.23 24.15 16.80
N PHE A 265 -15.61 25.31 16.31
CA PHE A 265 -14.66 26.34 15.88
C PHE A 265 -13.86 26.91 17.06
N LEU A 266 -12.57 27.21 16.83
CA LEU A 266 -11.71 27.78 17.84
C LEU A 266 -11.73 29.32 17.87
N VAL A 267 -12.21 29.97 16.81
CA VAL A 267 -12.25 31.43 16.69
C VAL A 267 -13.65 31.99 16.40
N PRO A 268 -14.00 33.19 16.91
CA PRO A 268 -15.28 33.81 16.65
C PRO A 268 -15.30 34.53 15.29
N GLY A 269 -16.43 34.45 14.58
CA GLY A 269 -16.71 35.29 13.41
C GLY A 269 -16.31 34.72 12.05
N GLN A 270 -15.98 33.42 11.96
CA GLN A 270 -15.69 32.80 10.68
C GLN A 270 -16.35 31.43 10.57
N THR A 271 -17.36 31.34 9.70
CA THR A 271 -18.14 30.14 9.38
C THR A 271 -17.67 29.49 8.08
N LYS A 272 -16.44 29.80 7.65
CA LYS A 272 -15.87 29.31 6.38
C LYS A 272 -14.92 28.16 6.68
N GLY A 273 -14.96 27.13 5.84
CA GLY A 273 -14.23 25.85 6.03
C GLY A 273 -12.69 25.92 6.02
N SER A 274 -12.10 27.08 6.29
CA SER A 274 -10.66 27.29 6.36
C SER A 274 -10.11 27.50 7.77
N ASP A 275 -10.97 27.83 8.74
CA ASP A 275 -10.57 28.24 10.08
C ASP A 275 -10.30 27.06 11.01
N PRO A 276 -9.50 27.26 12.09
CA PRO A 276 -9.15 26.16 12.97
C PRO A 276 -10.37 25.66 13.77
N CYS A 277 -10.60 24.36 13.70
CA CYS A 277 -11.70 23.66 14.37
C CYS A 277 -11.18 22.48 15.19
N LEU A 278 -11.77 22.28 16.35
CA LEU A 278 -11.61 21.07 17.14
C LEU A 278 -12.53 20.00 16.56
N HIS A 279 -12.00 18.85 16.19
CA HIS A 279 -12.73 17.67 15.75
C HIS A 279 -12.58 16.56 16.77
N VAL A 280 -13.67 15.85 17.04
CA VAL A 280 -13.68 14.60 17.82
C VAL A 280 -14.50 13.59 17.07
N GLY A 281 -13.93 12.43 16.77
CA GLY A 281 -14.61 11.49 15.89
C GLY A 281 -13.98 10.12 15.78
N ILE A 282 -14.71 9.26 15.08
CA ILE A 282 -14.30 7.91 14.72
C ILE A 282 -14.15 7.86 13.20
N GLY A 283 -13.07 7.23 12.72
CA GLY A 283 -12.82 7.13 11.29
C GLY A 283 -12.00 5.90 10.90
N SER A 284 -11.84 5.75 9.60
CA SER A 284 -10.98 4.74 8.97
C SER A 284 -10.28 5.42 7.80
N GLU A 285 -8.99 5.70 7.96
CA GLU A 285 -8.15 6.34 6.95
C GLU A 285 -6.87 5.53 6.78
N GLY A 286 -6.37 5.42 5.54
CA GLY A 286 -5.33 4.46 5.17
C GLY A 286 -4.01 4.57 5.96
N SER A 287 -3.75 5.70 6.62
CA SER A 287 -2.59 5.88 7.50
C SER A 287 -2.83 5.56 8.98
N TYR A 288 -4.09 5.40 9.43
CA TYR A 288 -4.44 5.34 10.86
C TYR A 288 -5.25 4.10 11.30
N GLU A 289 -5.41 3.08 10.44
CA GLU A 289 -6.36 1.97 10.68
C GLU A 289 -7.76 2.52 11.10
N GLU A 290 -8.63 1.73 11.73
CA GLU A 290 -9.81 2.24 12.41
C GLU A 290 -9.45 2.95 13.72
N TYR A 291 -9.84 4.21 13.87
CA TYR A 291 -9.42 5.06 14.98
C TYR A 291 -10.56 5.77 15.69
N LEU A 292 -10.30 6.13 16.95
CA LEU A 292 -10.93 7.22 17.67
C LEU A 292 -9.90 8.35 17.81
N GLY A 293 -10.30 9.60 17.58
CA GLY A 293 -9.37 10.71 17.75
C GLY A 293 -9.96 12.06 18.10
N VAL A 294 -9.05 12.94 18.53
CA VAL A 294 -9.25 14.36 18.78
C VAL A 294 -8.23 15.12 17.94
N TRP A 295 -8.69 15.99 17.06
CA TRP A 295 -7.83 16.81 16.20
C TRP A 295 -8.12 18.29 16.35
N VAL A 296 -7.11 19.11 16.12
CA VAL A 296 -7.31 20.48 15.69
C VAL A 296 -6.97 20.53 14.21
N LEU A 297 -7.98 20.81 13.38
CA LEU A 297 -7.85 20.89 11.94
C LEU A 297 -7.89 22.34 11.48
N MET A 298 -7.23 22.65 10.38
CA MET A 298 -7.27 23.94 9.71
C MET A 298 -6.93 23.73 8.23
N SER A 299 -7.47 24.55 7.33
CA SER A 299 -7.10 24.42 5.92
C SER A 299 -5.60 24.69 5.71
N PRO A 300 -4.88 23.85 4.94
CA PRO A 300 -3.48 24.10 4.61
C PRO A 300 -3.30 25.41 3.82
N ASN A 301 -4.34 25.83 3.09
CA ASN A 301 -4.39 27.09 2.35
C ASN A 301 -4.76 28.30 3.22
N HIS A 302 -4.98 28.12 4.52
CA HIS A 302 -5.25 29.23 5.42
C HIS A 302 -4.02 30.14 5.51
N SER A 303 -4.22 31.46 5.40
CA SER A 303 -3.13 32.45 5.37
C SER A 303 -2.19 32.42 6.59
N LYS A 304 -2.66 31.81 7.70
CA LYS A 304 -1.91 31.64 8.95
C LYS A 304 -1.45 30.22 9.21
N ALA A 305 -1.62 29.28 8.28
CA ALA A 305 -1.35 27.86 8.50
C ALA A 305 0.05 27.58 9.08
N LYS A 306 1.08 28.09 8.40
CA LYS A 306 2.48 27.97 8.84
C LYS A 306 2.76 28.65 10.19
N ALA A 307 2.10 29.78 10.47
CA ALA A 307 2.28 30.51 11.72
C ALA A 307 1.69 29.75 12.91
N VAL A 308 0.56 29.07 12.71
CA VAL A 308 -0.07 28.22 13.72
C VAL A 308 0.76 26.97 13.99
N LEU A 309 1.25 26.27 12.96
CA LEU A 309 2.13 25.10 13.17
C LEU A 309 3.37 25.48 13.99
N LYS A 310 4.02 26.59 13.62
CA LYS A 310 5.18 27.12 14.35
C LYS A 310 4.86 27.53 15.80
N SER A 311 3.66 28.05 16.07
CA SER A 311 3.30 28.46 17.43
C SER A 311 2.93 27.27 18.32
N VAL A 312 2.53 26.15 17.74
CA VAL A 312 2.17 24.93 18.45
C VAL A 312 3.38 24.04 18.75
N GLU A 313 4.40 24.04 17.89
CA GLU A 313 5.61 23.23 18.01
C GLU A 313 6.22 23.21 19.45
N PRO A 314 6.36 24.34 20.17
CA PRO A 314 6.92 24.34 21.53
C PRO A 314 6.06 23.60 22.57
N PHE A 315 4.78 23.38 22.28
CA PHE A 315 3.83 22.71 23.16
C PHE A 315 3.80 21.20 22.96
N LEU A 316 4.31 20.69 21.83
CA LEU A 316 4.33 19.26 21.52
C LEU A 316 5.09 18.47 22.59
N LYS A 317 6.23 18.98 23.05
CA LYS A 317 6.99 18.35 24.15
C LYS A 317 6.15 18.20 25.43
N LYS A 318 5.38 19.23 25.80
CA LYS A 318 4.51 19.19 27.00
C LYS A 318 3.31 18.25 26.81
N LEU A 319 2.81 18.12 25.58
CA LEU A 319 1.78 17.15 25.24
C LEU A 319 2.34 15.73 25.35
N HIS A 320 3.55 15.48 24.85
CA HIS A 320 4.24 14.19 24.95
C HIS A 320 4.55 13.74 26.37
N GLU A 321 4.87 14.67 27.27
CA GLU A 321 5.03 14.38 28.71
C GLU A 321 3.75 13.80 29.35
N ARG A 322 2.59 14.01 28.72
CA ARG A 322 1.29 13.52 29.19
C ARG A 322 0.80 12.33 28.38
N GLN A 323 1.00 12.38 27.06
CA GLN A 323 0.62 11.33 26.13
C GLN A 323 1.53 11.38 24.89
N LEU A 324 2.33 10.33 24.70
CA LEU A 324 3.32 10.26 23.61
C LEU A 324 2.69 10.23 22.21
N LYS A 325 1.42 9.80 22.10
CA LYS A 325 0.68 9.69 20.83
C LYS A 325 0.15 11.02 20.27
N TRP A 326 0.48 12.15 20.88
CA TRP A 326 0.18 13.45 20.27
C TRP A 326 1.04 13.66 19.03
N GLU A 327 0.43 13.98 17.92
CA GLU A 327 1.09 14.24 16.65
C GLU A 327 0.81 15.67 16.19
N MET A 328 1.77 16.23 15.47
CA MET A 328 1.65 17.54 14.84
C MET A 328 1.54 17.35 13.33
N GLY A 329 0.76 18.18 12.66
CA GLY A 329 0.70 18.19 11.20
C GLY A 329 2.06 18.47 10.57
N THR A 330 2.26 17.89 9.40
CA THR A 330 3.47 17.98 8.58
C THR A 330 3.58 19.31 7.83
N GLY A 331 2.45 19.99 7.63
CA GLY A 331 2.38 21.26 6.89
C GLY A 331 2.65 21.14 5.38
N VAL A 332 2.57 19.91 4.85
CA VAL A 332 2.60 19.61 3.40
C VAL A 332 1.27 20.02 2.76
N GLU A 333 1.28 20.23 1.44
CA GLU A 333 0.05 20.41 0.65
C GLU A 333 -0.89 19.21 0.93
N ASP A 334 -2.14 19.51 1.27
CA ASP A 334 -3.22 18.57 1.67
C ASP A 334 -3.24 18.08 3.13
N ASP A 335 -2.31 18.48 4.00
CA ASP A 335 -2.40 18.16 5.43
C ASP A 335 -3.20 19.21 6.21
N TYR A 336 -4.41 18.82 6.66
CA TYR A 336 -5.29 19.67 7.45
C TYR A 336 -4.99 19.64 8.95
N ALA A 337 -4.21 18.67 9.42
CA ALA A 337 -3.95 18.51 10.85
C ALA A 337 -3.02 19.62 11.35
N VAL A 338 -3.37 20.20 12.51
CA VAL A 338 -2.45 21.03 13.30
C VAL A 338 -1.92 20.19 14.46
N LEU A 339 -2.83 19.55 15.18
CA LEU A 339 -2.56 18.58 16.24
C LEU A 339 -3.55 17.42 16.14
N GLY A 340 -3.10 16.22 16.47
CA GLY A 340 -3.95 15.04 16.56
C GLY A 340 -3.56 14.17 17.73
N LEU A 341 -4.55 13.57 18.38
CA LEU A 341 -4.37 12.42 19.26
C LEU A 341 -5.31 11.33 18.77
N THR A 342 -4.74 10.21 18.33
CA THR A 342 -5.48 9.06 17.83
C THR A 342 -5.16 7.81 18.64
N VAL A 343 -6.17 6.95 18.79
CA VAL A 343 -6.03 5.62 19.38
C VAL A 343 -6.79 4.60 18.52
N PRO A 344 -6.30 3.34 18.44
CA PRO A 344 -7.03 2.27 17.75
C PRO A 344 -8.45 2.12 18.30
N LEU A 345 -9.40 1.86 17.42
CA LEU A 345 -10.81 1.73 17.80
C LEU A 345 -11.09 0.46 18.64
N THR A 346 -10.18 -0.52 18.61
CA THR A 346 -10.29 -1.82 19.28
C THR A 346 -10.64 -1.71 20.77
N ASP A 347 -9.98 -0.83 21.51
CA ASP A 347 -10.22 -0.65 22.94
C ASP A 347 -11.61 -0.08 23.24
N LEU A 348 -12.10 0.80 22.35
CA LEU A 348 -13.45 1.35 22.45
C LEU A 348 -14.49 0.28 22.15
N LEU A 349 -14.25 -0.56 21.14
CA LEU A 349 -15.17 -1.63 20.73
C LEU A 349 -15.29 -2.72 21.79
N ALA A 350 -14.21 -3.04 22.49
CA ALA A 350 -14.17 -4.03 23.56
C ALA A 350 -14.80 -3.53 24.87
N ALA A 351 -15.04 -2.23 25.03
CA ALA A 351 -15.57 -1.66 26.27
C ALA A 351 -17.07 -1.98 26.46
N GLU A 352 -17.43 -2.43 27.67
CA GLU A 352 -18.84 -2.65 28.06
C GLU A 352 -19.68 -1.36 27.98
N ASN A 353 -19.05 -0.21 28.27
CA ASN A 353 -19.66 1.11 28.15
C ASN A 353 -18.82 2.02 27.23
N GLN A 354 -19.06 1.87 25.93
CA GLN A 354 -18.36 2.61 24.88
C GLN A 354 -18.52 4.14 25.03
N GLN A 355 -19.70 4.63 25.42
CA GLN A 355 -19.91 6.07 25.62
C GLN A 355 -19.07 6.62 26.77
N ALA A 356 -18.99 5.91 27.89
CA ALA A 356 -18.15 6.33 29.02
C ALA A 356 -16.67 6.37 28.61
N LYS A 357 -16.21 5.36 27.87
CA LYS A 357 -14.82 5.28 27.40
C LYS A 357 -14.48 6.40 26.40
N LEU A 358 -15.39 6.70 25.48
CA LEU A 358 -15.28 7.86 24.59
C LEU A 358 -15.15 9.15 25.40
N LYS A 359 -16.06 9.39 26.36
CA LYS A 359 -16.05 10.60 27.19
C LYS A 359 -14.76 10.75 27.99
N GLU A 360 -14.24 9.65 28.54
CA GLU A 360 -12.96 9.60 29.26
C GLU A 360 -11.81 10.06 28.35
N PHE A 361 -11.70 9.44 27.16
CA PHE A 361 -10.66 9.78 26.18
C PHE A 361 -10.73 11.26 25.77
N VAL A 362 -11.91 11.73 25.38
CA VAL A 362 -12.11 13.12 24.95
C VAL A 362 -11.80 14.08 26.09
N LYS A 363 -12.25 13.80 27.31
CA LYS A 363 -11.98 14.65 28.48
C LYS A 363 -10.48 14.73 28.80
N ALA A 364 -9.75 13.63 28.67
CA ALA A 364 -8.31 13.61 28.85
C ALA A 364 -7.60 14.47 27.78
N ALA A 365 -7.94 14.25 26.51
CA ALA A 365 -7.36 15.00 25.39
C ALA A 365 -7.61 16.52 25.50
N LEU A 366 -8.84 16.93 25.83
CA LEU A 366 -9.17 18.35 26.00
C LEU A 366 -8.49 18.96 27.23
N THR A 367 -8.28 18.17 28.28
CA THR A 367 -7.50 18.57 29.46
C THR A 367 -6.05 18.85 29.07
N ASP A 368 -5.43 17.97 28.29
CA ASP A 368 -4.05 18.12 27.82
C ASP A 368 -3.88 19.39 26.98
N LEU A 369 -4.78 19.62 26.01
CA LEU A 369 -4.79 20.81 25.17
C LEU A 369 -4.93 22.12 25.96
N LYS A 370 -5.72 22.11 27.04
CA LYS A 370 -5.89 23.27 27.94
C LYS A 370 -4.67 23.53 28.81
N ILE A 371 -4.17 22.50 29.49
CA ILE A 371 -3.07 22.64 30.46
C ILE A 371 -1.79 23.08 29.75
N THR A 372 -1.56 22.54 28.55
CA THR A 372 -0.38 22.92 27.76
C THR A 372 -0.50 24.33 27.20
N GLY A 373 -1.72 24.83 26.94
CA GLY A 373 -1.97 26.13 26.31
C GLY A 373 -1.89 26.08 24.78
N ALA A 374 -1.84 24.88 24.18
CA ALA A 374 -1.74 24.71 22.73
C ALA A 374 -2.91 25.37 21.99
N VAL A 375 -4.14 25.23 22.49
CA VAL A 375 -5.33 25.88 21.88
C VAL A 375 -5.22 27.40 21.92
N ASP A 376 -4.73 27.97 23.02
CA ASP A 376 -4.59 29.43 23.14
C ASP A 376 -3.52 29.97 22.18
N ALA A 377 -2.44 29.22 21.94
CA ALA A 377 -1.42 29.54 20.94
C ALA A 377 -2.00 29.55 19.52
N ILE A 378 -2.83 28.55 19.18
CA ILE A 378 -3.53 28.46 17.89
C ILE A 378 -4.44 29.69 17.70
N VAL A 379 -5.33 29.95 18.66
CA VAL A 379 -6.29 31.08 18.62
C VAL A 379 -5.57 32.42 18.51
N SER A 380 -4.49 32.62 19.25
CA SER A 380 -3.70 33.86 19.21
C SER A 380 -3.03 34.07 17.85
N SER A 381 -2.55 32.99 17.22
CA SER A 381 -1.83 33.04 15.94
C SER A 381 -2.71 33.41 14.75
N VAL A 382 -4.01 33.10 14.84
CA VAL A 382 -5.01 33.48 13.83
C VAL A 382 -5.68 34.84 14.11
N GLY A 383 -5.34 35.50 15.23
CA GLY A 383 -5.86 36.83 15.60
C GLY A 383 -7.16 36.79 16.42
N GLY A 384 -7.53 35.64 16.98
CA GLY A 384 -8.68 35.52 17.87
C GLY A 384 -8.39 36.15 19.23
N SER A 385 -9.14 37.18 19.61
CA SER A 385 -9.14 37.69 21.00
C SER A 385 -10.20 36.96 21.81
N ARG A 386 -9.80 36.13 22.79
CA ARG A 386 -10.72 35.71 23.86
C ARG A 386 -11.08 36.96 24.66
N ARG A 387 -12.35 37.40 24.63
CA ARG A 387 -12.86 38.35 25.62
C ARG A 387 -12.52 37.76 27.00
N LYS A 388 -11.71 38.49 27.79
CA LYS A 388 -11.49 38.18 29.20
C LYS A 388 -12.86 37.98 29.85
N VAL A 389 -13.15 36.78 30.31
CA VAL A 389 -14.30 36.55 31.20
C VAL A 389 -13.96 37.31 32.48
N SER A 390 -14.57 38.47 32.67
CA SER A 390 -14.57 39.17 33.95
C SER A 390 -15.19 38.23 34.96
N LYS A 391 -14.42 37.87 36.00
CA LYS A 391 -14.99 37.27 37.21
C LYS A 391 -16.05 38.24 37.74
N GLY A 392 -17.31 37.83 37.67
CA GLY A 392 -18.42 38.42 38.42
C GLY A 392 -18.63 37.64 39.69
#